data_AF-A0A3L7RSB2-F1
#
_entry.id   AF-A0A3L7RSB2-F1
#
_cell.length_a   1.000
_cell.length_b   1.000
_cell.length_c   1.000
_cell.angle_alpha   90.00
_cell.angle_beta   90.00
_cell.angle_gamma   90.00
#
_symmetry.space_group_name_H-M   'P 1'
#
loop_
_entity.id
_entity.type
_entity.pdbx_description
1 polymer ?
#
loop_
_entity_poly.entity_id
_entity_poly.type
_entity_poly.pdbx_seq_one_letter_code
_entity_poly.pdbx_strand_id
1 'polypeptide(L)'
;MQSTDFGNPIHVESLVRQIHAKSTRPLTLMEVCGGQTHAILRYGIDQLLPPHLRIVHGPGCPVCVTPAETIDRAIEIASAPGVIFCTFGDMLRVPGSQSNSNANDLMHAKSQGADVRVIQSPLDALRIARAESQNTSPGSPNRQVVLFAIGFETTAPATAMAIYQAKELQLDSFSALVCHVLVPPALDAIFADVDHGIDGLLAAGHVCTIAGDHPYHRLADQFNLPIAITGFEPVDLLRGILNLVEQLEAKPTSYRVDNLYEHIASAEGNLQAQRTVETVFAVCDQHWRGMGSIPQSGLKLQPQFASFDASSRFPQRKLPGEQTSCCRAADVLRGKIRPIECPAFGTLCDPNHPLGAPMVSAEGACAAYFLYQALAPLNPIKLNPIKLTSSELTQSESPNPKDSLSP
;
A
#
# COMPACT_ATOMS: atom_id res chain seq x y z
N MET A 1 -6.33 -26.51 -0.21
CA MET A 1 -7.57 -25.94 0.36
C MET A 1 -8.49 -25.55 -0.79
N GLN A 2 -9.77 -25.93 -0.75
CA GLN A 2 -10.76 -25.58 -1.78
C GLN A 2 -11.25 -24.13 -1.56
N SER A 3 -11.59 -23.44 -2.65
CA SER A 3 -11.84 -22.00 -2.71
C SER A 3 -13.12 -21.49 -2.02
N THR A 4 -13.83 -22.34 -1.28
CA THR A 4 -15.14 -22.03 -0.67
C THR A 4 -15.07 -21.54 0.78
N ASP A 5 -13.87 -21.37 1.35
CA ASP A 5 -13.69 -21.28 2.80
C ASP A 5 -13.27 -19.90 3.34
N PHE A 6 -12.92 -18.97 2.46
CA PHE A 6 -12.29 -17.69 2.82
C PHE A 6 -13.20 -16.69 3.55
N GLY A 7 -14.52 -16.87 3.45
CA GLY A 7 -15.55 -16.06 4.11
C GLY A 7 -16.52 -16.87 4.97
N ASN A 8 -16.19 -18.12 5.31
CA ASN A 8 -17.08 -18.99 6.07
C ASN A 8 -17.30 -18.44 7.50
N PRO A 9 -18.54 -18.06 7.88
CA PRO A 9 -18.81 -17.46 9.19
C PRO A 9 -18.39 -18.32 10.37
N ILE A 10 -18.46 -19.65 10.23
CA ILE A 10 -18.06 -20.61 11.29
C ILE A 10 -16.55 -20.52 11.54
N HIS A 11 -15.76 -20.41 10.47
CA HIS A 11 -14.30 -20.31 10.59
C HIS A 11 -13.86 -18.96 11.12
N VAL A 12 -14.52 -17.88 10.69
CA VAL A 12 -14.31 -16.53 11.24
C VAL A 12 -14.58 -16.55 12.76
N GLU A 13 -15.72 -17.08 13.19
CA GLU A 13 -16.07 -17.14 14.62
C GLU A 13 -15.06 -17.97 15.42
N SER A 14 -14.64 -19.12 14.89
CA SER A 14 -13.63 -19.97 15.52
C SER A 14 -12.28 -19.25 15.71
N LEU A 15 -11.81 -18.55 14.67
CA LEU A 15 -10.54 -17.80 14.73
C LEU A 15 -10.62 -16.65 15.74
N VAL A 16 -11.73 -15.91 15.74
CA VAL A 16 -11.96 -14.82 16.71
C VAL A 16 -11.94 -15.38 18.14
N ARG A 17 -12.63 -16.50 18.41
CA ARG A 17 -12.59 -17.13 19.75
C ARG A 17 -11.17 -17.51 20.17
N GLN A 18 -10.37 -18.06 19.26
CA GLN A 18 -8.97 -18.41 19.54
C GLN A 18 -8.11 -17.17 19.85
N ILE A 19 -8.29 -16.08 19.10
CA ILE A 19 -7.60 -14.81 19.37
C ILE A 19 -7.96 -14.28 20.76
N HIS A 20 -9.25 -14.28 21.12
CA HIS A 20 -9.71 -13.86 22.44
C HIS A 20 -9.14 -14.74 23.57
N ALA A 21 -9.06 -16.06 23.36
CA ALA A 21 -8.54 -16.98 24.37
C ALA A 21 -7.02 -16.81 24.59
N LYS A 22 -6.27 -16.39 23.57
CA LYS A 22 -4.81 -16.31 23.61
C LYS A 22 -4.26 -14.92 23.93
N SER A 23 -4.95 -13.85 23.52
CA SER A 23 -4.48 -12.49 23.75
C SER A 23 -4.65 -12.08 25.22
N THR A 24 -3.55 -12.09 25.98
CA THR A 24 -3.53 -11.82 27.43
C THR A 24 -3.08 -10.41 27.80
N ARG A 25 -2.42 -9.71 26.87
CA ARG A 25 -1.89 -8.35 27.08
C ARG A 25 -2.30 -7.40 25.95
N PRO A 26 -2.24 -6.07 26.18
CA PRO A 26 -2.38 -5.10 25.10
C PRO A 26 -1.35 -5.33 23.98
N LEU A 27 -1.81 -5.32 22.74
CA LEU A 27 -1.00 -5.53 21.53
C LEU A 27 -1.36 -4.51 20.46
N THR A 28 -0.35 -4.04 19.73
CA THR A 28 -0.49 -3.15 18.58
C THR A 28 0.02 -3.87 17.34
N LEU A 29 -0.85 -4.23 16.42
CA LEU A 29 -0.47 -4.84 15.15
C LEU A 29 -0.53 -3.79 14.04
N MET A 30 0.47 -3.76 13.16
CA MET A 30 0.46 -2.90 11.98
C MET A 30 0.15 -3.73 10.74
N GLU A 31 -0.70 -3.24 9.85
CA GLU A 31 -0.78 -3.72 8.47
C GLU A 31 -0.16 -2.69 7.51
N VAL A 32 0.34 -3.11 6.36
CA VAL A 32 1.08 -2.23 5.42
C VAL A 32 0.53 -2.31 4.00
N CYS A 33 -0.79 -2.43 3.85
CA CYS A 33 -1.46 -2.45 2.56
C CYS A 33 -2.86 -1.87 2.61
N GLY A 34 -3.15 -0.86 1.79
CA GLY A 34 -4.48 -0.28 1.70
C GLY A 34 -5.60 -1.30 1.46
N GLY A 35 -5.33 -2.35 0.67
CA GLY A 35 -6.25 -3.48 0.51
C GLY A 35 -6.59 -4.20 1.82
N GLN A 36 -5.59 -4.43 2.68
CA GLN A 36 -5.78 -5.01 4.02
C GLN A 36 -6.51 -4.01 4.93
N THR A 37 -6.15 -2.72 4.90
CA THR A 37 -6.89 -1.66 5.62
C THR A 37 -8.39 -1.71 5.29
N HIS A 38 -8.72 -1.73 4.00
CA HIS A 38 -10.11 -1.75 3.54
C HIS A 38 -10.82 -3.05 3.91
N ALA A 39 -10.15 -4.20 3.79
CA ALA A 39 -10.73 -5.47 4.19
C ALA A 39 -11.02 -5.52 5.70
N ILE A 40 -10.06 -5.13 6.54
CA ILE A 40 -10.20 -5.09 8.00
C ILE A 40 -11.44 -4.28 8.39
N LEU A 41 -11.60 -3.08 7.82
CA LEU A 41 -12.71 -2.19 8.16
C LEU A 41 -14.04 -2.62 7.54
N ARG A 42 -14.03 -3.07 6.27
CA ARG A 42 -15.24 -3.53 5.57
C ARG A 42 -15.88 -4.72 6.26
N TYR A 43 -15.07 -5.66 6.73
CA TYR A 43 -15.54 -6.86 7.42
C TYR A 43 -15.62 -6.67 8.94
N GLY A 44 -15.31 -5.47 9.46
CA GLY A 44 -15.34 -5.14 10.89
C GLY A 44 -14.40 -6.00 11.73
N ILE A 45 -13.29 -6.49 11.16
CA ILE A 45 -12.33 -7.35 11.86
C ILE A 45 -11.81 -6.63 13.11
N ASP A 46 -11.49 -5.34 13.00
CA ASP A 46 -11.05 -4.49 14.11
C ASP A 46 -12.05 -4.44 15.28
N GLN A 47 -13.35 -4.61 15.01
CA GLN A 47 -14.42 -4.64 16.01
C GLN A 47 -14.63 -6.03 16.63
N LEU A 48 -14.18 -7.09 15.95
CA LEU A 48 -14.28 -8.48 16.44
C LEU A 48 -13.14 -8.85 17.40
N LEU A 49 -12.03 -8.11 17.36
CA LEU A 49 -10.84 -8.38 18.17
C LEU A 49 -11.02 -7.98 19.64
N PRO A 50 -10.21 -8.51 20.56
CA PRO A 50 -10.19 -8.07 21.95
C PRO A 50 -9.94 -6.55 22.06
N PRO A 51 -10.60 -5.83 22.99
CA PRO A 51 -10.50 -4.37 23.09
C PRO A 51 -9.08 -3.82 23.28
N HIS A 52 -8.18 -4.64 23.84
CA HIS A 52 -6.78 -4.30 24.08
C HIS A 52 -5.85 -4.64 22.92
N LEU A 53 -6.35 -5.32 21.88
CA LEU A 53 -5.62 -5.57 20.64
C LEU A 53 -6.07 -4.53 19.60
N ARG A 54 -5.16 -3.63 19.23
CA ARG A 54 -5.43 -2.59 18.22
C ARG A 54 -4.68 -2.85 16.92
N ILE A 55 -5.31 -2.48 15.81
CA ILE A 55 -4.68 -2.45 14.49
C ILE A 55 -4.37 -1.00 14.13
N VAL A 56 -3.15 -0.76 13.67
CA VAL A 56 -2.69 0.52 13.12
C VAL A 56 -2.27 0.34 11.66
N HIS A 57 -2.21 1.45 10.92
CA HIS A 57 -2.04 1.43 9.47
C HIS A 57 -0.66 1.95 9.12
N GLY A 58 0.14 1.15 8.44
CA GLY A 58 1.45 1.53 7.96
C GLY A 58 1.40 2.32 6.65
N PRO A 59 2.55 2.55 6.02
CA PRO A 59 2.66 3.31 4.78
C PRO A 59 2.31 2.45 3.56
N GLY A 60 1.15 1.79 3.61
CA GLY A 60 0.67 0.79 2.65
C GLY A 60 -0.12 1.35 1.46
N CYS A 61 -0.04 2.66 1.21
CA CYS A 61 -0.74 3.34 0.13
C CYS A 61 0.28 4.19 -0.66
N PRO A 62 0.64 3.82 -1.90
CA PRO A 62 1.72 4.49 -2.63
C PRO A 62 1.35 5.94 -3.01
N VAL A 63 0.07 6.18 -3.27
CA VAL A 63 -0.49 7.53 -3.47
C VAL A 63 -0.26 8.40 -2.24
N CYS A 64 -0.52 7.85 -1.06
CA CYS A 64 -0.49 8.58 0.20
C CYS A 64 0.92 9.05 0.58
N VAL A 65 1.92 8.28 0.17
CA VAL A 65 3.33 8.53 0.45
C VAL A 65 4.06 9.27 -0.67
N THR A 66 3.37 9.57 -1.79
CA THR A 66 3.96 10.36 -2.88
C THR A 66 4.24 11.80 -2.40
N PRO A 67 5.49 12.30 -2.49
CA PRO A 67 5.85 13.63 -2.01
C PRO A 67 5.05 14.76 -2.67
N ALA A 68 4.72 15.79 -1.88
CA ALA A 68 3.99 16.95 -2.37
C ALA A 68 4.74 17.66 -3.52
N GLU A 69 6.08 17.73 -3.45
CA GLU A 69 6.92 18.27 -4.53
C GLU A 69 6.82 17.50 -5.84
N THR A 70 6.59 16.17 -5.78
CA THR A 70 6.37 15.33 -6.96
C THR A 70 5.00 15.59 -7.56
N ILE A 71 3.97 15.80 -6.72
CA ILE A 71 2.63 16.21 -7.17
C ILE A 71 2.71 17.57 -7.86
N ASP A 72 3.39 18.54 -7.26
CA ASP A 72 3.50 19.86 -7.86
C ASP A 72 4.24 19.80 -9.21
N ARG A 73 5.27 18.95 -9.30
CA ARG A 73 5.95 18.68 -10.56
C ARG A 73 5.03 18.04 -11.59
N ALA A 74 4.19 17.10 -11.18
CA ALA A 74 3.18 16.50 -12.05
C ALA A 74 2.22 17.56 -12.59
N ILE A 75 1.77 18.50 -11.75
CA ILE A 75 0.91 19.62 -12.14
C ILE A 75 1.61 20.56 -13.13
N GLU A 76 2.87 20.91 -12.88
CA GLU A 76 3.67 21.74 -13.79
C GLU A 76 3.82 21.08 -15.18
N ILE A 77 4.15 19.78 -15.21
CA ILE A 77 4.27 19.02 -16.46
C ILE A 77 2.92 18.91 -17.17
N ALA A 78 1.85 18.60 -16.44
CA ALA A 78 0.50 18.49 -17.00
C ALA A 78 0.02 19.79 -17.65
N SER A 79 0.44 20.94 -17.09
CA SER A 79 0.07 22.27 -17.57
C SER A 79 0.93 22.74 -18.75
N ALA A 80 1.98 22.00 -19.13
CA ALA A 80 2.85 22.39 -20.22
C ALA A 80 2.15 22.21 -21.60
N PRO A 81 2.33 23.15 -22.55
CA PRO A 81 1.74 23.05 -23.88
C PRO A 81 2.14 21.76 -24.61
N GLY A 82 1.18 21.09 -25.24
CA GLY A 82 1.44 19.89 -26.04
C GLY A 82 1.65 18.61 -25.22
N VAL A 83 1.49 18.65 -23.89
CA VAL A 83 1.55 17.47 -23.03
C VAL A 83 0.19 16.76 -22.95
N ILE A 84 0.22 15.43 -22.89
CA ILE A 84 -0.86 14.56 -22.43
C ILE A 84 -0.35 13.88 -21.17
N PHE A 85 -0.94 14.22 -20.03
CA PHE A 85 -0.49 13.71 -18.74
C PHE A 85 -1.39 12.56 -18.30
N CYS A 86 -0.82 11.37 -18.21
CA CYS A 86 -1.53 10.15 -17.84
C CYS A 86 -1.32 9.83 -16.37
N THR A 87 -2.40 9.63 -15.61
CA THR A 87 -2.34 9.32 -14.17
C THR A 87 -3.45 8.35 -13.75
N PHE A 88 -3.28 7.71 -12.59
CA PHE A 88 -4.34 6.92 -11.98
C PHE A 88 -5.43 7.82 -11.39
N GLY A 89 -6.66 7.30 -11.27
CA GLY A 89 -7.83 8.13 -10.91
C GLY A 89 -7.75 8.73 -9.50
N ASP A 90 -7.19 7.99 -8.56
CA ASP A 90 -7.00 8.38 -7.17
C ASP A 90 -5.91 9.44 -6.96
N MET A 91 -5.03 9.64 -7.95
CA MET A 91 -4.03 10.72 -7.94
C MET A 91 -4.59 12.09 -8.32
N LEU A 92 -5.78 12.15 -8.92
CA LEU A 92 -6.31 13.41 -9.46
C LEU A 92 -6.48 14.51 -8.41
N ARG A 93 -6.91 14.15 -7.20
CA ARG A 93 -7.25 15.10 -6.13
C ARG A 93 -6.21 15.15 -5.02
N VAL A 94 -5.05 14.54 -5.23
CA VAL A 94 -4.00 14.51 -4.21
C VAL A 94 -3.39 15.91 -4.11
N PRO A 95 -3.40 16.54 -2.93
CA PRO A 95 -2.91 17.91 -2.80
C PRO A 95 -1.38 17.96 -2.85
N GLY A 96 -0.85 18.89 -3.66
CA GLY A 96 0.55 19.32 -3.65
C GLY A 96 0.88 20.27 -2.49
N SER A 97 1.91 21.13 -2.65
CA SER A 97 2.46 21.92 -1.52
C SER A 97 1.69 23.20 -1.15
N GLN A 98 0.90 23.79 -2.07
CA GLN A 98 0.11 25.00 -1.80
C GLN A 98 -1.38 24.68 -1.61
N SER A 99 -1.90 24.76 -0.37
CA SER A 99 -3.31 24.39 -0.10
C SER A 99 -4.21 25.54 0.40
N ASN A 100 -3.74 26.79 0.43
CA ASN A 100 -4.41 27.82 1.25
C ASN A 100 -5.49 28.65 0.55
N SER A 101 -5.77 28.47 -0.75
CA SER A 101 -6.94 29.15 -1.38
C SER A 101 -7.36 28.64 -2.76
N ASN A 102 -6.51 27.91 -3.49
CA ASN A 102 -6.87 27.23 -4.73
C ASN A 102 -6.43 25.75 -4.63
N ALA A 103 -7.24 24.84 -5.17
CA ALA A 103 -6.88 23.42 -5.25
C ALA A 103 -5.59 23.27 -6.09
N ASN A 104 -4.50 22.83 -5.46
CA ASN A 104 -3.24 22.54 -6.15
C ASN A 104 -3.13 21.02 -6.33
N ASP A 105 -3.93 20.52 -7.27
CA ASP A 105 -4.00 19.10 -7.64
C ASP A 105 -4.19 18.96 -9.17
N LEU A 106 -4.09 17.72 -9.66
CA LEU A 106 -4.22 17.42 -11.10
C LEU A 106 -5.64 17.62 -11.62
N MET A 107 -6.67 17.50 -10.77
CA MET A 107 -8.06 17.78 -11.11
C MET A 107 -8.26 19.26 -11.41
N HIS A 108 -7.67 20.13 -10.61
CA HIS A 108 -7.68 21.56 -10.85
C HIS A 108 -6.93 21.90 -12.14
N ALA A 109 -5.73 21.34 -12.35
CA ALA A 109 -5.00 21.54 -13.61
C ALA A 109 -5.84 21.14 -14.84
N LYS A 110 -6.53 19.99 -14.76
CA LYS A 110 -7.49 19.55 -15.78
C LYS A 110 -8.64 20.55 -15.97
N SER A 111 -9.18 21.11 -14.89
CA SER A 111 -10.23 22.15 -14.96
C SER A 111 -9.76 23.44 -15.65
N GLN A 112 -8.46 23.74 -15.59
CA GLN A 112 -7.82 24.88 -16.26
C GLN A 112 -7.40 24.59 -17.71
N GLY A 113 -7.71 23.41 -18.25
CA GLY A 113 -7.47 23.06 -19.66
C GLY A 113 -6.29 22.13 -19.93
N ALA A 114 -5.60 21.62 -18.89
CA ALA A 114 -4.58 20.59 -19.07
C ALA A 114 -5.20 19.27 -19.58
N ASP A 115 -4.54 18.60 -20.54
CA ASP A 115 -4.96 17.28 -21.05
C ASP A 115 -4.51 16.17 -20.10
N VAL A 116 -5.23 16.02 -18.99
CA VAL A 116 -5.02 14.98 -17.98
C VAL A 116 -5.95 13.79 -18.24
N ARG A 117 -5.38 12.64 -18.56
CA ARG A 117 -6.10 11.39 -18.88
C ARG A 117 -5.94 10.37 -17.76
N VAL A 118 -7.08 9.81 -17.33
CA VAL A 118 -7.09 8.73 -16.34
C VAL A 118 -6.82 7.42 -17.04
N ILE A 119 -5.87 6.65 -16.52
CA ILE A 119 -5.47 5.34 -17.02
C ILE A 119 -5.73 4.25 -15.98
N GLN A 120 -5.84 3.00 -16.42
CA GLN A 120 -5.95 1.83 -15.54
C GLN A 120 -4.63 1.08 -15.43
N SER A 121 -3.74 1.26 -16.41
CA SER A 121 -2.43 0.61 -16.48
C SER A 121 -1.39 1.52 -17.15
N PRO A 122 -0.10 1.40 -16.81
CA PRO A 122 0.99 2.08 -17.52
C PRO A 122 0.98 1.84 -19.04
N LEU A 123 0.52 0.67 -19.48
CA LEU A 123 0.40 0.32 -20.91
C LEU A 123 -0.68 1.12 -21.64
N ASP A 124 -1.68 1.69 -20.94
CA ASP A 124 -2.62 2.63 -21.54
C ASP A 124 -1.90 3.90 -22.02
N ALA A 125 -0.99 4.45 -21.21
CA ALA A 125 -0.21 5.63 -21.56
C ALA A 125 0.69 5.36 -22.78
N LEU A 126 1.30 4.17 -22.85
CA LEU A 126 2.06 3.74 -24.03
C LEU A 126 1.18 3.65 -25.28
N ARG A 127 -0.03 3.08 -25.16
CA ARG A 127 -1.00 3.01 -26.27
C ARG A 127 -1.43 4.40 -26.75
N ILE A 128 -1.66 5.33 -25.82
CA ILE A 128 -1.95 6.74 -26.15
C ILE A 128 -0.77 7.34 -26.91
N ALA A 129 0.46 7.20 -26.41
CA ALA A 129 1.66 7.73 -27.07
C ALA A 129 1.84 7.19 -28.50
N ARG A 130 1.60 5.90 -28.70
CA ARG A 130 1.66 5.28 -30.03
C ARG A 130 0.57 5.83 -30.96
N ALA A 131 -0.66 5.99 -30.49
CA ALA A 131 -1.73 6.56 -31.30
C ALA A 131 -1.44 8.02 -31.70
N GLU A 132 -0.93 8.83 -30.78
CA GLU A 132 -0.57 10.23 -31.04
C GLU A 132 0.59 10.33 -32.06
N SER A 133 1.59 9.44 -31.99
CA SER A 133 2.67 9.39 -32.99
C SER A 133 2.17 9.08 -34.41
N GLN A 134 1.07 8.35 -34.55
CA GLN A 134 0.49 7.97 -35.84
C GLN A 134 -0.41 9.07 -36.42
N ASN A 135 -1.06 9.85 -35.54
CA ASN A 135 -1.99 10.90 -35.93
C ASN A 135 -1.32 12.26 -36.20
N THR A 136 0.00 12.37 -35.98
CA THR A 136 0.73 13.62 -36.17
C THR A 136 0.93 13.89 -37.66
N SER A 137 0.26 14.93 -38.18
CA SER A 137 0.45 15.39 -39.56
C SER A 137 1.87 15.94 -39.78
N PRO A 138 2.45 15.85 -41.00
CA PRO A 138 3.76 16.41 -41.29
C PRO A 138 3.80 17.90 -40.94
N GLY A 139 4.71 18.29 -40.03
CA GLY A 139 4.89 19.68 -39.58
C GLY A 139 4.17 20.06 -38.29
N SER A 140 3.32 19.20 -37.71
CA SER A 140 2.75 19.42 -36.38
C SER A 140 3.73 19.03 -35.28
N PRO A 141 3.83 19.78 -34.17
CA PRO A 141 4.68 19.39 -33.04
C PRO A 141 4.15 18.11 -32.41
N ASN A 142 5.02 17.10 -32.26
CA ASN A 142 4.67 15.82 -31.67
C ASN A 142 4.31 16.01 -30.19
N ARG A 143 3.10 15.61 -29.80
CA ARG A 143 2.63 15.74 -28.42
C ARG A 143 3.44 14.83 -27.51
N GLN A 144 3.76 15.33 -26.32
CA GLN A 144 4.49 14.57 -25.31
C GLN A 144 3.49 13.81 -24.45
N VAL A 145 3.66 12.50 -24.30
CA VAL A 145 2.83 11.69 -23.39
C VAL A 145 3.65 11.35 -22.17
N VAL A 146 3.21 11.82 -21.01
CA VAL A 146 3.90 11.64 -19.74
C VAL A 146 3.07 10.75 -18.85
N LEU A 147 3.63 9.62 -18.44
CA LEU A 147 3.05 8.75 -17.41
C LEU A 147 3.47 9.22 -16.02
N PHE A 148 2.53 9.46 -15.13
CA PHE A 148 2.83 9.58 -13.71
C PHE A 148 2.95 8.19 -13.09
N ALA A 149 4.19 7.71 -12.96
CA ALA A 149 4.51 6.37 -12.51
C ALA A 149 4.72 6.33 -11.00
N ILE A 150 3.62 6.14 -10.27
CA ILE A 150 3.62 5.91 -8.82
C ILE A 150 3.30 4.45 -8.52
N GLY A 151 3.67 4.00 -7.32
CA GLY A 151 3.28 2.69 -6.82
C GLY A 151 4.41 1.89 -6.19
N PHE A 152 4.05 0.79 -5.54
CA PHE A 152 5.00 -0.14 -4.92
C PHE A 152 5.55 -1.17 -5.90
N GLU A 153 6.20 -2.22 -5.37
CA GLU A 153 6.75 -3.36 -6.11
C GLU A 153 5.70 -4.03 -7.01
N THR A 154 4.42 -3.98 -6.65
CA THR A 154 3.31 -4.54 -7.44
C THR A 154 3.05 -3.81 -8.76
N THR A 155 3.37 -2.52 -8.82
CA THR A 155 3.08 -1.66 -9.97
C THR A 155 4.30 -1.41 -10.86
N ALA A 156 5.49 -1.44 -10.27
CA ALA A 156 6.76 -1.18 -10.95
C ALA A 156 6.98 -2.06 -12.20
N PRO A 157 6.63 -3.36 -12.21
CA PRO A 157 6.80 -4.21 -13.39
C PRO A 157 6.02 -3.73 -14.62
N ALA A 158 4.79 -3.25 -14.44
CA ALA A 158 3.98 -2.76 -15.55
C ALA A 158 4.54 -1.45 -16.11
N THR A 159 5.03 -0.56 -15.25
CA THR A 159 5.74 0.66 -15.67
C THR A 159 7.03 0.30 -16.41
N ALA A 160 7.83 -0.62 -15.86
CA ALA A 160 9.07 -1.09 -16.50
C ALA A 160 8.77 -1.61 -17.91
N MET A 161 7.73 -2.45 -18.05
CA MET A 161 7.32 -2.98 -19.35
C MET A 161 6.90 -1.89 -20.33
N ALA A 162 6.15 -0.88 -19.89
CA ALA A 162 5.74 0.24 -20.73
C ALA A 162 6.95 1.04 -21.26
N ILE A 163 7.93 1.32 -20.39
CA ILE A 163 9.16 2.04 -20.75
C ILE A 163 10.06 1.19 -21.66
N TYR A 164 10.20 -0.10 -21.37
CA TYR A 164 10.95 -1.03 -22.20
C TYR A 164 10.38 -1.08 -23.62
N GLN A 165 9.06 -1.25 -23.76
CA GLN A 165 8.40 -1.27 -25.06
C GLN A 165 8.48 0.09 -25.78
N ALA A 166 8.38 1.22 -25.05
CA ALA A 166 8.57 2.53 -25.64
C ALA A 166 9.97 2.67 -26.27
N LYS A 167 11.00 2.12 -25.63
CA LYS A 167 12.36 2.08 -26.17
C LYS A 167 12.48 1.21 -27.42
N GLU A 168 11.94 -0.01 -27.40
CA GLU A 168 11.94 -0.90 -28.57
C GLU A 168 11.21 -0.28 -29.78
N LEU A 169 10.14 0.47 -29.52
CA LEU A 169 9.37 1.18 -30.53
C LEU A 169 9.96 2.55 -30.92
N GLN A 170 11.08 2.95 -30.31
CA GLN A 170 11.71 4.27 -30.52
C GLN A 170 10.72 5.43 -30.34
N LEU A 171 9.86 5.34 -29.32
CA LEU A 171 8.78 6.28 -29.09
C LEU A 171 9.24 7.47 -28.24
N ASP A 172 9.97 8.39 -28.85
CA ASP A 172 10.59 9.53 -28.17
C ASP A 172 9.58 10.48 -27.48
N SER A 173 8.32 10.50 -27.94
CA SER A 173 7.23 11.28 -27.31
C SER A 173 6.79 10.74 -25.95
N PHE A 174 7.17 9.52 -25.58
CA PHE A 174 6.82 8.93 -24.30
C PHE A 174 7.87 9.23 -23.23
N SER A 175 7.42 9.51 -22.01
CA SER A 175 8.27 9.60 -20.81
C SER A 175 7.48 9.27 -19.56
N ALA A 176 8.17 8.99 -18.45
CA ALA A 176 7.58 8.71 -17.16
C ALA A 176 8.15 9.65 -16.09
N LEU A 177 7.27 10.25 -15.30
CA LEU A 177 7.62 10.87 -14.02
C LEU A 177 7.60 9.76 -12.98
N VAL A 178 8.78 9.21 -12.67
CA VAL A 178 8.93 8.03 -11.80
C VAL A 178 8.97 8.44 -10.34
N CYS A 179 8.06 7.85 -9.55
CA CYS A 179 8.00 7.93 -8.10
C CYS A 179 7.53 6.57 -7.55
N HIS A 180 8.16 5.49 -8.03
CA HIS A 180 8.00 4.18 -7.43
C HIS A 180 8.79 4.09 -6.13
N VAL A 181 8.19 3.44 -5.14
CA VAL A 181 8.75 3.32 -3.80
C VAL A 181 8.73 1.87 -3.31
N LEU A 182 9.59 1.51 -2.36
CA LEU A 182 9.80 0.15 -1.86
C LEU A 182 9.34 0.06 -0.40
N VAL A 183 8.50 -0.94 -0.09
CA VAL A 183 7.88 -1.05 1.24
C VAL A 183 8.90 -1.43 2.34
N PRO A 184 9.78 -2.43 2.18
CA PRO A 184 10.67 -2.86 3.26
C PRO A 184 11.57 -1.74 3.83
N PRO A 185 12.23 -0.88 3.01
CA PRO A 185 12.99 0.25 3.53
C PRO A 185 12.16 1.28 4.33
N ALA A 186 10.87 1.45 4.00
CA ALA A 186 10.00 2.30 4.80
C ALA A 186 9.67 1.67 6.15
N LEU A 187 9.57 0.34 6.22
CA LEU A 187 9.41 -0.39 7.47
C LEU A 187 10.68 -0.35 8.32
N ASP A 188 11.86 -0.46 7.70
CA ASP A 188 13.14 -0.22 8.38
C ASP A 188 13.14 1.14 9.09
N ALA A 189 12.70 2.20 8.39
CA ALA A 189 12.65 3.55 8.95
C ALA A 189 11.64 3.70 10.11
N ILE A 190 10.51 2.97 10.06
CA ILE A 190 9.51 2.97 11.13
C ILE A 190 10.01 2.20 12.35
N PHE A 191 10.53 0.98 12.17
CA PHE A 191 10.96 0.14 13.27
C PHE A 191 12.30 0.58 13.89
N ALA A 192 13.07 1.43 13.20
CA ALA A 192 14.22 2.11 13.79
C ALA A 192 13.84 3.18 14.84
N ASP A 193 12.59 3.67 14.85
CA ASP A 193 12.10 4.59 15.88
C ASP A 193 11.73 3.81 17.16
N VAL A 194 12.55 3.92 18.21
CA VAL A 194 12.35 3.18 19.48
C VAL A 194 10.96 3.39 20.12
N ASP A 195 10.27 4.49 19.79
CA ASP A 195 8.95 4.82 20.32
C ASP A 195 7.81 4.43 19.36
N HIS A 196 8.06 3.56 18.36
CA HIS A 196 7.06 3.16 17.38
C HIS A 196 5.85 2.41 17.98
N GLY A 197 6.06 1.63 19.06
CA GLY A 197 4.98 1.00 19.83
C GLY A 197 4.15 -0.06 19.07
N ILE A 198 4.77 -0.77 18.12
CA ILE A 198 4.15 -1.82 17.29
C ILE A 198 4.72 -3.16 17.73
N ASP A 199 3.85 -4.14 18.00
CA ASP A 199 4.24 -5.48 18.46
C ASP A 199 4.40 -6.47 17.30
N GLY A 200 3.70 -6.31 16.18
CA GLY A 200 3.75 -7.26 15.07
C GLY A 200 3.24 -6.68 13.75
N LEU A 201 3.58 -7.33 12.64
CA LEU A 201 3.32 -6.85 11.28
C LEU A 201 2.52 -7.85 10.45
N LEU A 202 1.44 -7.37 9.83
CA LEU A 202 0.75 -8.01 8.71
C LEU A 202 1.34 -7.49 7.41
N ALA A 203 2.13 -8.32 6.73
CA ALA A 203 2.74 -7.99 5.46
C ALA A 203 1.79 -8.26 4.29
N ALA A 204 1.92 -7.45 3.24
CA ALA A 204 1.04 -7.48 2.09
C ALA A 204 1.33 -8.67 1.17
N GLY A 205 0.40 -9.63 1.07
CA GLY A 205 0.54 -10.80 0.19
C GLY A 205 0.84 -10.43 -1.26
N HIS A 206 0.14 -9.43 -1.83
CA HIS A 206 0.38 -8.98 -3.22
C HIS A 206 1.79 -8.42 -3.45
N VAL A 207 2.40 -7.73 -2.49
CA VAL A 207 3.79 -7.26 -2.63
C VAL A 207 4.73 -8.47 -2.66
N CYS A 208 4.49 -9.45 -1.78
CA CYS A 208 5.28 -10.67 -1.70
C CYS A 208 5.15 -11.56 -2.95
N THR A 209 4.04 -11.50 -3.71
CA THR A 209 3.95 -12.22 -5.00
C THR A 209 4.98 -11.72 -6.01
N ILE A 210 5.38 -10.45 -5.91
CA ILE A 210 6.40 -9.86 -6.77
C ILE A 210 7.78 -9.97 -6.14
N ALA A 211 7.96 -9.47 -4.92
CA ALA A 211 9.26 -9.31 -4.28
C ALA A 211 9.75 -10.54 -3.50
N GLY A 212 8.89 -11.52 -3.24
CA GLY A 212 9.16 -12.61 -2.32
C GLY A 212 9.06 -12.18 -0.86
N ASP A 213 9.42 -13.08 0.06
CA ASP A 213 9.36 -12.86 1.51
C ASP A 213 10.72 -12.55 2.15
N HIS A 214 11.82 -12.72 1.42
CA HIS A 214 13.17 -12.53 1.95
C HIS A 214 13.42 -11.16 2.63
N PRO A 215 12.93 -10.01 2.11
CA PRO A 215 13.09 -8.73 2.80
C PRO A 215 12.44 -8.71 4.19
N TYR A 216 11.32 -9.42 4.37
CA TYR A 216 10.63 -9.49 5.65
C TYR A 216 11.38 -10.37 6.65
N HIS A 217 12.05 -11.44 6.21
CA HIS A 217 12.93 -12.22 7.10
C HIS A 217 14.04 -11.36 7.69
N ARG A 218 14.68 -10.52 6.87
CA ARG A 218 15.68 -9.54 7.36
C ARG A 218 15.08 -8.59 8.40
N LEU A 219 13.89 -8.04 8.14
CA LEU A 219 13.19 -7.15 9.07
C LEU A 219 12.89 -7.83 10.41
N ALA A 220 12.37 -9.06 10.35
CA ALA A 220 12.06 -9.84 11.55
C ALA A 220 13.32 -10.12 12.38
N ASP A 221 14.43 -10.49 11.74
CA ASP A 221 15.71 -10.75 12.42
C ASP A 221 16.31 -9.47 13.02
N GLN A 222 16.26 -8.36 12.28
CA GLN A 222 16.86 -7.09 12.67
C GLN A 222 16.13 -6.42 13.85
N PHE A 223 14.80 -6.42 13.82
CA PHE A 223 13.98 -5.74 14.83
C PHE A 223 13.38 -6.69 15.86
N ASN A 224 13.61 -7.99 15.72
CA ASN A 224 13.01 -9.05 16.53
C ASN A 224 11.49 -8.84 16.66
N LEU A 225 10.80 -8.83 15.53
CA LEU A 225 9.37 -8.55 15.42
C LEU A 225 8.67 -9.62 14.56
N PRO A 226 7.57 -10.23 15.01
CA PRO A 226 6.87 -11.24 14.24
C PRO A 226 6.14 -10.63 13.04
N ILE A 227 6.21 -11.32 11.90
CA ILE A 227 5.60 -10.89 10.65
C ILE A 227 4.75 -12.03 10.10
N ALA A 228 3.52 -11.73 9.70
CA ALA A 228 2.65 -12.66 9.00
C ALA A 228 2.32 -12.12 7.62
N ILE A 229 2.64 -12.86 6.56
CA ILE A 229 2.24 -12.50 5.20
C ILE A 229 0.85 -13.07 4.97
N THR A 230 -0.11 -12.21 4.65
CA THR A 230 -1.51 -12.62 4.49
C THR A 230 -2.12 -12.13 3.19
N GLY A 231 -3.23 -12.77 2.82
CA GLY A 231 -4.16 -12.27 1.82
C GLY A 231 -5.02 -11.12 2.34
N PHE A 232 -6.18 -10.97 1.70
CA PHE A 232 -7.12 -9.86 1.89
C PHE A 232 -8.51 -10.32 2.34
N GLU A 233 -8.74 -11.64 2.36
CA GLU A 233 -10.01 -12.20 2.80
C GLU A 233 -10.08 -12.25 4.33
N PRO A 234 -11.29 -12.24 4.93
CA PRO A 234 -11.45 -12.22 6.38
C PRO A 234 -10.70 -13.33 7.11
N VAL A 235 -10.78 -14.56 6.58
CA VAL A 235 -10.10 -15.72 7.17
C VAL A 235 -8.58 -15.58 7.07
N ASP A 236 -8.05 -15.05 5.96
CA ASP A 236 -6.61 -14.87 5.78
C ASP A 236 -6.05 -13.87 6.81
N LEU A 237 -6.75 -12.74 6.98
CA LEU A 237 -6.37 -11.68 7.92
C LEU A 237 -6.46 -12.17 9.37
N LEU A 238 -7.55 -12.86 9.74
CA LEU A 238 -7.70 -13.41 11.08
C LEU A 238 -6.67 -14.50 11.39
N ARG A 239 -6.27 -15.32 10.41
CA ARG A 239 -5.17 -16.28 10.58
C ARG A 239 -3.84 -15.58 10.81
N GLY A 240 -3.56 -14.50 10.09
CA GLY A 240 -2.38 -13.67 10.34
C GLY A 240 -2.39 -13.06 11.74
N ILE A 241 -3.51 -12.48 12.16
CA ILE A 241 -3.65 -11.90 13.50
C ILE A 241 -3.45 -12.98 14.57
N LEU A 242 -4.10 -14.14 14.43
CA LEU A 242 -3.93 -15.26 15.36
C LEU A 242 -2.47 -15.71 15.43
N ASN A 243 -1.81 -15.84 14.28
CA ASN A 243 -0.40 -16.20 14.21
C ASN A 243 0.49 -15.22 14.99
N LEU A 244 0.31 -13.91 14.75
CA LEU A 244 1.07 -12.87 15.45
C LEU A 244 0.80 -12.92 16.96
N VAL A 245 -0.45 -13.06 17.38
CA VAL A 245 -0.83 -13.19 18.80
C VAL A 245 -0.15 -14.40 19.42
N GLU A 246 -0.18 -15.56 18.78
CA GLU A 246 0.47 -16.77 19.28
C GLU A 246 1.98 -16.60 19.46
N GLN A 247 2.64 -15.98 18.48
CA GLN A 247 4.07 -15.67 18.58
C GLN A 247 4.35 -14.72 19.75
N LEU A 248 3.57 -13.64 19.87
CA LEU A 248 3.77 -12.59 20.88
C LEU A 248 3.51 -13.05 22.30
N GLU A 249 2.57 -13.97 22.49
CA GLU A 249 2.21 -14.56 23.79
C GLU A 249 3.19 -15.66 24.20
N ALA A 250 3.74 -16.41 23.24
CA ALA A 250 4.78 -17.42 23.50
C ALA A 250 6.11 -16.81 23.99
N LYS A 251 6.36 -15.52 23.71
CA LYS A 251 7.57 -14.78 24.08
C LYS A 251 8.87 -15.56 23.78
N PRO A 252 9.07 -16.03 22.53
CA PRO A 252 10.29 -16.70 22.16
C PRO A 252 11.48 -15.72 22.22
N THR A 253 12.69 -16.27 22.20
CA THR A 253 13.92 -15.45 22.09
C THR A 253 14.03 -14.74 20.74
N SER A 254 13.44 -15.31 19.69
CA SER A 254 13.42 -14.78 18.34
C SER A 254 12.05 -14.99 17.69
N TYR A 255 11.56 -13.98 16.98
CA TYR A 255 10.33 -14.07 16.20
C TYR A 255 10.58 -14.56 14.77
N ARG A 256 9.52 -15.00 14.08
CA ARG A 256 9.61 -15.53 12.72
C ARG A 256 8.65 -14.82 11.76
N VAL A 257 8.96 -14.98 10.48
CA VAL A 257 8.05 -14.66 9.38
C VAL A 257 7.29 -15.92 8.99
N ASP A 258 5.96 -15.87 9.01
CA ASP A 258 5.11 -16.95 8.52
C ASP A 258 4.37 -16.51 7.26
N ASN A 259 4.56 -17.23 6.16
CA ASN A 259 3.85 -17.00 4.91
C ASN A 259 2.53 -17.77 4.87
N LEU A 260 1.45 -17.12 5.29
CA LEU A 260 0.10 -17.70 5.28
C LEU A 260 -0.60 -17.53 3.93
N TYR A 261 0.11 -16.98 2.94
CA TYR A 261 -0.37 -16.72 1.57
C TYR A 261 0.45 -17.50 0.53
N GLU A 262 1.11 -18.59 0.94
CA GLU A 262 2.05 -19.39 0.13
C GLU A 262 1.46 -19.93 -1.18
N HIS A 263 0.14 -20.12 -1.22
CA HIS A 263 -0.56 -20.60 -2.42
C HIS A 263 -0.59 -19.57 -3.56
N ILE A 264 -0.27 -18.30 -3.27
CA ILE A 264 -0.21 -17.20 -4.24
C ILE A 264 1.16 -16.50 -4.22
N ALA A 265 1.78 -16.33 -3.05
CA ALA A 265 3.09 -15.70 -2.89
C ALA A 265 4.17 -16.74 -2.55
N SER A 266 5.05 -17.04 -3.50
CA SER A 266 6.24 -17.86 -3.27
C SER A 266 7.32 -17.08 -2.51
N ALA A 267 8.23 -17.80 -1.84
CA ALA A 267 9.34 -17.18 -1.11
C ALA A 267 10.26 -16.34 -2.02
N GLU A 268 10.49 -16.79 -3.26
CA GLU A 268 11.31 -16.06 -4.24
C GLU A 268 10.54 -14.92 -4.93
N GLY A 269 9.21 -14.90 -4.83
CA GLY A 269 8.36 -14.00 -5.60
C GLY A 269 8.38 -14.28 -7.11
N ASN A 270 8.12 -13.25 -7.90
CA ASN A 270 8.08 -13.35 -9.36
C ASN A 270 9.42 -12.90 -9.96
N LEU A 271 10.32 -13.86 -10.16
CA LEU A 271 11.66 -13.61 -10.72
C LEU A 271 11.63 -12.89 -12.08
N GLN A 272 10.63 -13.14 -12.92
CA GLN A 272 10.51 -12.48 -14.23
C GLN A 272 10.13 -11.00 -14.08
N ALA A 273 9.22 -10.69 -13.16
CA ALA A 273 8.85 -9.31 -12.85
C ALA A 273 10.03 -8.55 -12.23
N GLN A 274 10.75 -9.17 -11.29
CA GLN A 274 11.95 -8.59 -10.67
C GLN A 274 13.02 -8.25 -11.72
N ARG A 275 13.37 -9.19 -12.60
CA ARG A 275 14.33 -8.93 -13.71
C ARG A 275 13.90 -7.80 -14.63
N THR A 276 12.60 -7.69 -14.90
CA THR A 276 12.04 -6.61 -15.73
C THR A 276 12.24 -5.25 -15.04
N VAL A 277 11.97 -5.19 -13.74
CA VAL A 277 12.21 -3.99 -12.92
C VAL A 277 13.69 -3.63 -12.88
N GLU A 278 14.58 -4.60 -12.60
CA GLU A 278 16.04 -4.38 -12.53
C GLU A 278 16.65 -3.91 -13.86
N THR A 279 16.07 -4.36 -14.98
CA THR A 279 16.51 -3.94 -16.32
C THR A 279 16.28 -2.44 -16.54
N VAL A 280 15.12 -1.93 -16.09
CA VAL A 280 14.67 -0.56 -16.36
C VAL A 280 15.03 0.41 -15.25
N PHE A 281 15.05 -0.06 -14.01
CA PHE A 281 15.21 0.74 -12.81
C PHE A 281 16.45 0.36 -12.01
N ALA A 282 17.00 1.35 -11.30
CA ALA A 282 17.97 1.20 -10.25
C ALA A 282 17.36 1.68 -8.93
N VAL A 283 17.74 1.06 -7.82
CA VAL A 283 17.35 1.51 -6.48
C VAL A 283 18.01 2.86 -6.17
N CYS A 284 17.26 3.76 -5.54
CA CYS A 284 17.75 5.04 -5.06
C CYS A 284 17.10 5.45 -3.75
N ASP A 285 17.67 6.48 -3.13
CA ASP A 285 17.00 7.19 -2.04
C ASP A 285 15.77 7.90 -2.58
N GLN A 286 14.74 8.01 -1.74
CA GLN A 286 13.49 8.59 -2.16
C GLN A 286 12.82 9.32 -1.02
N HIS A 287 12.19 10.46 -1.33
CA HIS A 287 11.38 11.18 -0.37
C HIS A 287 10.02 10.47 -0.23
N TRP A 288 9.57 10.27 1.01
CA TRP A 288 8.24 9.79 1.33
C TRP A 288 7.49 10.90 2.07
N ARG A 289 6.27 11.20 1.60
CA ARG A 289 5.42 12.24 2.20
C ARG A 289 5.17 11.93 3.67
N GLY A 290 5.49 12.89 4.54
CA GLY A 290 5.36 12.74 5.98
C GLY A 290 6.43 11.86 6.65
N MET A 291 7.37 11.28 5.89
CA MET A 291 8.46 10.46 6.42
C MET A 291 9.86 10.97 6.09
N GLY A 292 9.99 11.90 5.14
CA GLY A 292 11.29 12.44 4.74
C GLY A 292 12.02 11.52 3.77
N SER A 293 13.30 11.80 3.54
CA SER A 293 14.13 10.98 2.65
C SER A 293 14.47 9.65 3.32
N ILE A 294 14.10 8.55 2.69
CA ILE A 294 14.40 7.19 3.15
C ILE A 294 15.44 6.58 2.19
N PRO A 295 16.59 6.11 2.70
CA PRO A 295 17.62 5.50 1.87
C PRO A 295 17.11 4.26 1.13
N GLN A 296 17.56 4.08 -0.12
CA GLN A 296 17.27 2.88 -0.93
C GLN A 296 15.78 2.49 -1.03
N SER A 297 14.89 3.47 -0.91
CA SER A 297 13.44 3.25 -0.80
C SER A 297 12.66 3.60 -2.07
N GLY A 298 13.33 3.95 -3.15
CA GLY A 298 12.70 4.25 -4.43
C GLY A 298 13.42 3.66 -5.63
N LEU A 299 12.78 3.84 -6.79
CA LEU A 299 13.30 3.42 -8.07
C LEU A 299 13.49 4.63 -8.98
N LYS A 300 14.64 4.68 -9.66
CA LYS A 300 14.95 5.64 -10.73
C LYS A 300 15.32 4.92 -12.00
N LEU A 301 15.17 5.57 -13.15
CA LEU A 301 15.55 4.95 -14.43
C LEU A 301 17.05 4.69 -14.51
N GLN A 302 17.42 3.54 -15.04
CA GLN A 302 18.80 3.21 -15.41
C GLN A 302 19.29 4.18 -16.51
N PRO A 303 20.60 4.44 -16.62
CA PRO A 303 21.15 5.39 -17.61
C PRO A 303 20.70 5.09 -19.06
N GLN A 304 20.57 3.81 -19.41
CA GLN A 304 20.11 3.36 -20.73
C GLN A 304 18.64 3.68 -21.06
N PHE A 305 17.86 4.15 -20.09
CA PHE A 305 16.48 4.62 -20.24
C PHE A 305 16.33 6.12 -19.90
N ALA A 306 17.43 6.86 -19.74
CA ALA A 306 17.41 8.27 -19.33
C ALA A 306 16.60 9.18 -20.26
N SER A 307 16.50 8.85 -21.56
CA SER A 307 15.67 9.60 -22.50
C SER A 307 14.17 9.57 -22.14
N PHE A 308 13.72 8.57 -21.39
CA PHE A 308 12.32 8.41 -20.95
C PHE A 308 12.04 9.06 -19.59
N ASP A 309 13.03 9.70 -18.96
CA ASP A 309 12.81 10.40 -17.69
C ASP A 309 12.13 11.76 -17.92
N ALA A 310 10.88 11.88 -17.47
CA ALA A 310 10.15 13.14 -17.55
C ALA A 310 10.79 14.22 -16.66
N SER A 311 11.49 13.83 -15.59
CA SER A 311 12.18 14.79 -14.72
C SER A 311 13.34 15.48 -15.43
N SER A 312 14.06 14.75 -16.28
CA SER A 312 15.13 15.34 -17.08
C SER A 312 14.57 16.18 -18.24
N ARG A 313 13.44 15.75 -18.82
CA ARG A 313 12.80 16.43 -19.96
C ARG A 313 12.10 17.73 -19.58
N PHE A 314 11.50 17.78 -18.39
CA PHE A 314 10.78 18.93 -17.86
C PHE A 314 11.46 19.42 -16.57
N PRO A 315 12.52 20.25 -16.69
CA PRO A 315 13.23 20.77 -15.53
C PRO A 315 12.31 21.64 -14.69
N GLN A 316 12.19 21.28 -13.42
CA GLN A 316 11.27 21.89 -12.47
C GLN A 316 11.73 23.30 -12.08
N ARG A 317 10.79 24.23 -11.91
CA ARG A 317 11.06 25.50 -11.22
C ARG A 317 11.13 25.27 -9.71
N LYS A 318 11.96 26.03 -8.99
CA LYS A 318 11.98 25.94 -7.51
C LYS A 318 10.58 26.24 -6.98
N LEU A 319 9.99 25.26 -6.30
CA LEU A 319 8.71 25.40 -5.63
C LEU A 319 8.90 25.71 -4.14
N PRO A 320 7.94 26.40 -3.51
CA PRO A 320 7.94 26.56 -2.07
C PRO A 320 7.82 25.20 -1.36
N GLY A 321 8.48 25.07 -0.21
CA GLY A 321 8.43 23.86 0.60
C GLY A 321 7.03 23.57 1.16
N GLU A 322 6.86 22.35 1.68
CA GLU A 322 5.63 21.87 2.29
C GLU A 322 5.18 22.80 3.43
N GLN A 323 3.92 23.23 3.42
CA GLN A 323 3.36 24.10 4.45
C GLN A 323 2.87 23.29 5.65
N THR A 324 2.92 23.91 6.84
CA THR A 324 2.38 23.32 8.07
C THR A 324 0.87 23.16 7.97
N SER A 325 0.40 21.92 8.07
CA SER A 325 -1.02 21.55 8.10
C SER A 325 -1.40 20.98 9.47
N CYS A 326 -2.66 21.14 9.89
CA CYS A 326 -3.19 20.43 11.06
C CYS A 326 -3.44 18.93 10.80
N CYS A 327 -3.23 18.48 9.55
CA CYS A 327 -3.34 17.08 9.16
C CYS A 327 -2.24 16.23 9.82
N ARG A 328 -2.64 15.18 10.54
CA ARG A 328 -1.73 14.19 11.13
C ARG A 328 -1.55 12.93 10.26
N ALA A 329 -1.65 13.06 8.94
CA ALA A 329 -1.50 11.95 8.00
C ALA A 329 -0.17 11.19 8.17
N ALA A 330 0.92 11.89 8.45
CA ALA A 330 2.23 11.28 8.70
C ALA A 330 2.20 10.34 9.92
N ASP A 331 1.53 10.74 10.99
CA ASP A 331 1.40 9.91 12.20
C ASP A 331 0.48 8.72 11.97
N VAL A 332 -0.55 8.87 11.13
CA VAL A 332 -1.38 7.75 10.68
C VAL A 332 -0.53 6.75 9.91
N LEU A 333 0.21 7.18 8.88
CA LEU A 333 1.01 6.30 8.01
C LEU A 333 2.21 5.65 8.74
N ARG A 334 2.65 6.22 9.86
CA ARG A 334 3.67 5.62 10.74
C ARG A 334 3.07 4.71 11.82
N GLY A 335 1.75 4.53 11.83
CA GLY A 335 1.03 3.75 12.85
C GLY A 335 1.05 4.34 14.26
N LYS A 336 1.41 5.62 14.43
CA LYS A 336 1.42 6.30 15.75
C LYS A 336 0.01 6.60 16.25
N ILE A 337 -0.91 6.87 15.33
CA ILE A 337 -2.32 7.11 15.61
C ILE A 337 -3.21 6.42 14.56
N ARG A 338 -4.46 6.15 14.91
CA ARG A 338 -5.52 5.79 13.96
C ARG A 338 -6.14 7.05 13.36
N PRO A 339 -6.79 6.96 12.18
CA PRO A 339 -7.45 8.11 11.56
C PRO A 339 -8.40 8.88 12.50
N ILE A 340 -9.19 8.17 13.31
CA ILE A 340 -10.13 8.76 14.28
C ILE A 340 -9.47 9.54 15.44
N GLU A 341 -8.17 9.36 15.64
CA GLU A 341 -7.38 10.08 16.66
C GLU A 341 -6.80 11.38 16.10
N CYS A 342 -6.95 11.63 14.79
CA CYS A 342 -6.60 12.90 14.16
C CYS A 342 -7.69 13.95 14.44
N PRO A 343 -7.37 15.13 14.99
CA PRO A 343 -8.37 16.13 15.36
C PRO A 343 -9.13 16.73 14.16
N ALA A 344 -8.55 16.65 12.96
CA ALA A 344 -9.19 17.14 11.73
C ALA A 344 -10.12 16.08 11.08
N PHE A 345 -10.03 14.82 11.47
CA PHE A 345 -10.77 13.73 10.82
C PHE A 345 -12.28 13.88 11.00
N GLY A 346 -13.03 13.80 9.90
CA GLY A 346 -14.50 13.88 9.90
C GLY A 346 -15.06 15.28 10.19
N THR A 347 -14.20 16.28 10.40
CA THR A 347 -14.59 17.67 10.68
C THR A 347 -14.03 18.60 9.60
N LEU A 348 -12.75 18.97 9.70
CA LEU A 348 -12.05 19.80 8.73
C LEU A 348 -11.55 19.00 7.53
N CYS A 349 -11.40 17.68 7.69
CA CYS A 349 -10.91 16.75 6.67
C CYS A 349 -11.98 15.69 6.41
N ASP A 350 -12.54 15.71 5.21
CA ASP A 350 -13.52 14.73 4.71
C ASP A 350 -13.27 14.44 3.22
N PRO A 351 -13.95 13.46 2.59
CA PRO A 351 -13.73 13.15 1.16
C PRO A 351 -14.02 14.29 0.17
N ASN A 352 -14.86 15.26 0.55
CA ASN A 352 -15.13 16.47 -0.24
C ASN A 352 -14.05 17.53 -0.02
N HIS A 353 -13.56 17.67 1.21
CA HIS A 353 -12.52 18.62 1.63
C HIS A 353 -11.32 17.89 2.26
N PRO A 354 -10.53 17.14 1.47
CA PRO A 354 -9.42 16.36 2.01
C PRO A 354 -8.22 17.25 2.34
N LEU A 355 -7.76 17.21 3.60
CA LEU A 355 -6.54 17.92 4.02
C LEU A 355 -5.25 17.15 3.74
N GLY A 356 -5.34 15.87 3.40
CA GLY A 356 -4.16 15.02 3.19
C GLY A 356 -4.47 13.82 2.30
N ALA A 357 -3.42 13.29 1.67
CA ALA A 357 -3.51 12.21 0.69
C ALA A 357 -4.23 10.93 1.20
N PRO A 358 -4.12 10.52 2.48
CA PRO A 358 -4.88 9.37 3.00
C PRO A 358 -6.41 9.54 3.02
N MET A 359 -6.94 10.75 2.91
CA MET A 359 -8.39 11.01 2.74
C MET A 359 -8.81 11.02 1.27
N VAL A 360 -7.85 11.17 0.34
CA VAL A 360 -8.10 11.21 -1.10
C VAL A 360 -8.02 9.83 -1.73
N SER A 361 -6.97 9.07 -1.40
CA SER A 361 -6.68 7.80 -2.07
C SER A 361 -7.76 6.77 -1.80
N ALA A 362 -8.07 5.97 -2.82
CA ALA A 362 -8.94 4.81 -2.70
C ALA A 362 -8.37 3.69 -1.81
N GLU A 363 -7.06 3.73 -1.53
CA GLU A 363 -6.34 2.84 -0.62
C GLU A 363 -5.96 3.52 0.71
N GLY A 364 -6.38 4.78 0.90
CA GLY A 364 -5.99 5.58 2.04
C GLY A 364 -6.73 5.20 3.32
N ALA A 365 -6.00 5.02 4.41
CA ALA A 365 -6.59 4.64 5.70
C ALA A 365 -7.67 5.62 6.19
N CYS A 366 -7.49 6.94 6.02
CA CYS A 366 -8.51 7.90 6.45
C CYS A 366 -9.79 7.78 5.60
N ALA A 367 -9.66 7.65 4.28
CA ALA A 367 -10.80 7.43 3.39
C ALA A 367 -11.54 6.13 3.74
N ALA A 368 -10.80 5.06 4.05
CA ALA A 368 -11.35 3.78 4.46
C ALA A 368 -12.19 3.89 5.75
N TYR A 369 -11.65 4.56 6.78
CA TYR A 369 -12.40 4.80 8.03
C TYR A 369 -13.66 5.61 7.78
N PHE A 370 -13.57 6.68 6.98
CA PHE A 370 -14.74 7.51 6.68
C PHE A 370 -15.82 6.71 5.96
N LEU A 371 -15.43 5.92 4.95
CA LEU A 371 -16.34 5.10 4.16
C LEU A 371 -17.05 4.05 5.03
N TYR A 372 -16.30 3.29 5.84
CA TYR A 372 -16.86 2.15 6.57
C TYR A 372 -17.48 2.52 7.91
N GLN A 373 -17.10 3.63 8.54
CA GLN A 373 -17.81 4.16 9.71
C GLN A 373 -19.16 4.78 9.34
N ALA A 374 -19.27 5.44 8.18
CA ALA A 374 -20.56 5.91 7.67
C ALA A 374 -21.52 4.76 7.32
N LEU A 375 -20.98 3.58 7.03
CA LEU A 375 -21.74 2.36 6.70
C LEU A 375 -22.03 1.46 7.91
N ALA A 376 -21.50 1.77 9.11
CA ALA A 376 -21.79 1.00 10.31
C ALA A 376 -23.30 1.07 10.60
N PRO A 377 -24.04 -0.06 10.55
CA PRO A 377 -25.47 -0.03 10.82
C PRO A 377 -25.71 0.33 12.30
N LEU A 378 -26.87 0.94 12.55
CA LEU A 378 -27.47 1.24 13.87
C LEU A 378 -27.71 0.00 14.76
N ASN A 379 -27.08 -1.15 14.47
CA ASN A 379 -27.07 -2.34 15.31
C ASN A 379 -25.77 -3.12 15.04
N PRO A 380 -24.84 -3.20 16.00
CA PRO A 380 -23.72 -4.13 15.90
C PRO A 380 -24.27 -5.55 15.84
N ILE A 381 -23.62 -6.44 15.09
CA ILE A 381 -23.83 -7.88 15.19
C ILE A 381 -23.59 -8.23 16.66
N LYS A 382 -24.66 -8.46 17.42
CA LYS A 382 -24.57 -8.94 18.79
C LYS A 382 -24.07 -10.38 18.71
N LEU A 383 -22.77 -10.57 18.84
CA LEU A 383 -22.23 -11.84 19.28
C LEU A 383 -22.87 -12.14 20.64
N ASN A 384 -23.52 -13.30 20.76
CA ASN A 384 -24.07 -13.73 22.04
C ASN A 384 -22.96 -13.67 23.11
N PRO A 385 -23.28 -13.24 24.35
CA PRO A 385 -22.28 -13.13 25.40
C PRO A 385 -21.50 -14.44 25.54
N ILE A 386 -20.19 -14.34 25.32
CA ILE A 386 -19.25 -15.45 25.36
C ILE A 386 -19.23 -15.99 26.79
N LYS A 387 -19.97 -17.07 27.05
CA LYS A 387 -19.81 -17.86 28.27
C LYS A 387 -18.64 -18.81 28.04
N LEU A 388 -17.47 -18.44 28.55
CA LEU A 388 -16.35 -19.37 28.70
C LEU A 388 -16.78 -20.48 29.68
N THR A 389 -17.23 -21.62 29.17
CA THR A 389 -17.41 -22.82 29.99
C THR A 389 -16.11 -23.61 30.02
N SER A 390 -15.65 -23.92 31.23
CA SER A 390 -14.39 -24.55 31.59
C SER A 390 -14.18 -26.00 31.07
N SER A 391 -14.97 -26.47 30.11
CA SER A 391 -14.96 -27.85 29.62
C SER A 391 -14.24 -28.05 28.29
N GLU A 392 -13.79 -27.00 27.59
CA GLU A 392 -13.12 -27.13 26.28
C GLU A 392 -11.59 -27.10 26.34
N LEU A 393 -10.99 -27.01 27.54
CA LEU A 393 -9.53 -26.93 27.74
C LEU A 393 -8.81 -28.29 27.82
N THR A 394 -9.49 -29.42 27.66
CA THR A 394 -8.85 -30.74 27.79
C THR A 394 -9.37 -31.75 26.78
N GLN A 395 -8.90 -31.67 25.52
CA GLN A 395 -8.76 -32.85 24.66
C GLN A 395 -7.46 -32.74 23.86
N SER A 396 -6.39 -33.26 24.45
CA SER A 396 -5.18 -33.65 23.73
C SER A 396 -5.44 -34.99 23.03
N GLU A 397 -5.44 -35.01 21.70
CA GLU A 397 -5.51 -36.26 20.94
C GLU A 397 -4.16 -36.99 20.96
N SER A 398 -4.13 -38.16 21.60
CA SER A 398 -3.10 -39.18 21.40
C SER A 398 -3.52 -40.13 20.26
N PRO A 399 -2.62 -40.56 19.35
CA PRO A 399 -2.98 -41.38 18.20
C PRO A 399 -3.16 -42.85 18.61
N ASN A 400 -4.24 -43.48 18.16
CA ASN A 400 -4.50 -44.91 18.39
C ASN A 400 -4.10 -45.71 17.12
N PRO A 401 -3.37 -46.83 17.26
CA PRO A 401 -2.87 -47.61 16.13
C PRO A 401 -3.85 -48.72 15.76
N LYS A 402 -4.10 -48.90 14.46
CA LYS A 402 -4.47 -50.17 13.81
C LYS A 402 -4.81 -49.89 12.35
N ASP A 403 -3.94 -50.34 11.45
CA ASP A 403 -4.35 -51.11 10.28
C ASP A 403 -3.12 -51.83 9.72
N SER A 404 -2.95 -53.05 10.24
CA SER A 404 -2.15 -54.10 9.63
C SER A 404 -3.07 -54.90 8.72
N LEU A 405 -2.76 -55.00 7.43
CA LEU A 405 -3.07 -56.18 6.61
C LEU A 405 -2.22 -56.14 5.32
N SER A 406 -1.31 -57.11 5.23
CA SER A 406 -0.65 -57.62 4.02
C SER A 406 -1.11 -59.09 3.88
N PRO A 407 -0.86 -59.84 2.77
CA PRO A 407 0.25 -59.73 1.81
C PRO A 407 -0.08 -59.05 0.49
#